data_AF-A0A4W3HI40-F1
#
_entry.id   AF-A0A4W3HI40-F1
#
_cell.length_a   1.000
_cell.length_b   1.000
_cell.length_c   1.000
_cell.angle_alpha   90.00
_cell.angle_beta   90.00
_cell.angle_gamma   90.00
#
_symmetry.space_group_name_H-M   'P 1'
#
loop_
_entity.id
_entity.type
_entity.pdbx_description
1 polymer ?
#
loop_
_entity_poly.entity_id
_entity_poly.type
_entity_poly.pdbx_seq_one_letter_code
_entity_poly.pdbx_strand_id
1 'polypeptide(L)'
;VPTVSGGQLVCARTPVARAEEGGKAEGETTGGESVKGRTKGGERKTGDAASPETKPETEAESLEAKAKPEDRWHSAQSLNASLGSTLSRVELMVASGSDWVWARRLMASLFWLSWISLVSGALLVIVRSPECNPPPGSTGGTTGPCIRSLPAPSRTQTHQLHHIKMLHMRAIIIGPIHQYKPDDRNKTNLKSIDMIYGNIQNFRYLIKSANTRGLKVLIDLTPNPLGTKLNKWFNTTFDFEEQNKILFWLRTGVDGIFISLSTDDIETSMVRMYSMEIKRVTIQVMSLLLGGRKALLIENLGKLIALIMFTLPGTPIIYYGDEIGLEDYQKSPSPLMRWNNSKHDGFTQQSDDPLSLLSFYKQLGFFKKELESLKYGSFRKVLNETTYFAYTRQWNAHGILAVLNFGDTIHVDFTASGLPLTSLLILSSSLGLQCQIVNMKNLAIPSLEAYMLKYYVLD
;
A
#
# COMPACT_ATOMS: atom_id res chain seq x y z
N VAL A 1 -11.49 -8.76 -20.36
CA VAL A 1 -10.15 -8.80 -20.99
C VAL A 1 -9.22 -7.96 -20.11
N PRO A 2 -8.09 -8.48 -19.62
CA PRO A 2 -7.15 -7.67 -18.85
C PRO A 2 -6.38 -6.75 -19.81
N THR A 3 -6.50 -5.44 -19.62
CA THR A 3 -5.71 -4.45 -20.36
C THR A 3 -4.40 -4.20 -19.62
N VAL A 4 -3.28 -4.48 -20.29
CA VAL A 4 -1.94 -4.11 -19.82
C VAL A 4 -1.72 -2.64 -20.16
N SER A 5 -1.98 -1.75 -19.21
CA SER A 5 -1.43 -0.40 -19.22
C SER A 5 -1.11 0.02 -17.80
N GLY A 6 0.19 0.17 -17.50
CA GLY A 6 0.74 0.91 -16.37
C GLY A 6 -0.03 0.86 -15.04
N GLY A 7 0.33 -0.08 -14.17
CA GLY A 7 0.29 0.17 -12.71
C GLY A 7 -0.98 -0.20 -11.93
N GLN A 8 -1.98 -0.88 -12.51
CA GLN A 8 -3.10 -1.44 -11.74
C GLN A 8 -3.36 -2.90 -12.10
N LEU A 9 -2.78 -3.83 -11.33
CA LEU A 9 -3.15 -5.25 -11.31
C LEU A 9 -4.27 -5.47 -10.27
N VAL A 10 -5.45 -4.89 -10.53
CA VAL A 10 -6.65 -5.22 -9.77
C VAL A 10 -7.69 -5.65 -10.79
N CYS A 11 -8.34 -6.79 -10.57
CA CYS A 11 -9.54 -7.16 -11.31
C CYS A 11 -10.45 -5.91 -11.33
N ALA A 12 -10.63 -5.31 -12.51
CA ALA A 12 -11.32 -4.04 -12.63
C ALA A 12 -12.65 -4.14 -11.87
N ARG A 13 -12.93 -3.17 -10.99
CA ARG A 13 -14.22 -3.11 -10.30
C ARG A 13 -15.30 -3.17 -11.38
N THR A 14 -16.16 -4.17 -11.34
CA THR A 14 -17.44 -4.08 -12.04
C THR A 14 -18.15 -2.83 -11.51
N PRO A 15 -18.60 -1.90 -12.37
CA PRO A 15 -19.50 -0.87 -11.91
C PRO A 15 -20.78 -1.58 -11.47
N VAL A 16 -21.11 -1.48 -10.19
CA VAL A 16 -22.46 -1.77 -9.71
C VAL A 16 -23.35 -0.75 -10.41
N ALA A 17 -24.07 -1.20 -11.43
CA ALA A 17 -25.01 -0.38 -12.17
C ALA A 17 -26.11 0.07 -11.21
N ARG A 18 -26.04 1.34 -10.79
CA ARG A 18 -27.18 2.08 -10.28
C ARG A 18 -28.00 2.47 -11.49
N ALA A 19 -29.20 1.91 -11.60
CA ALA A 19 -30.19 2.38 -12.55
C ALA A 19 -30.59 3.83 -12.18
N GLU A 20 -30.49 4.74 -13.15
CA GLU A 20 -31.49 5.79 -13.39
C GLU A 20 -31.19 6.52 -14.71
N GLU A 21 -32.10 6.27 -15.65
CA GLU A 21 -32.71 7.16 -16.66
C GLU A 21 -31.95 8.39 -17.21
N GLY A 22 -31.71 8.34 -18.53
CA GLY A 22 -32.32 9.28 -19.48
C GLY A 22 -31.71 10.69 -19.62
N GLY A 23 -30.99 10.92 -20.72
CA GLY A 23 -30.74 12.29 -21.22
C GLY A 23 -29.64 12.40 -22.28
N LYS A 24 -30.01 12.21 -23.55
CA LYS A 24 -29.19 12.59 -24.73
C LYS A 24 -29.01 14.11 -24.81
N ALA A 25 -27.81 14.58 -25.14
CA ALA A 25 -27.60 15.61 -26.17
C ALA A 25 -26.12 15.67 -26.60
N GLU A 26 -25.92 15.71 -27.91
CA GLU A 26 -24.66 15.89 -28.64
C GLU A 26 -24.16 17.34 -28.59
N GLY A 27 -22.88 17.55 -28.94
CA GLY A 27 -22.39 18.87 -29.37
C GLY A 27 -20.87 19.06 -29.26
N GLU A 28 -20.16 18.82 -30.35
CA GLU A 28 -18.79 19.27 -30.60
C GLU A 28 -18.65 20.80 -30.53
N THR A 29 -17.49 21.33 -30.12
CA THR A 29 -16.50 21.99 -31.01
C THR A 29 -15.43 22.78 -30.25
N THR A 30 -14.32 22.90 -30.96
CA THR A 30 -13.00 23.52 -30.75
C THR A 30 -12.95 25.00 -30.38
N GLY A 31 -11.83 25.42 -29.77
CA GLY A 31 -11.34 26.81 -29.87
C GLY A 31 -10.37 27.20 -28.76
N GLY A 32 -9.08 27.26 -29.07
CA GLY A 32 -8.07 27.83 -28.16
C GLY A 32 -7.81 29.30 -28.47
N GLU A 33 -7.32 30.05 -27.48
CA GLU A 33 -6.23 31.02 -27.67
C GLU A 33 -5.67 31.50 -26.32
N SER A 34 -4.36 31.75 -26.32
CA SER A 34 -3.58 32.29 -25.20
C SER A 34 -3.69 33.81 -25.15
N VAL A 35 -3.30 34.44 -24.03
CA VAL A 35 -2.29 35.53 -24.02
C VAL A 35 -1.90 35.93 -22.58
N LYS A 36 -0.57 36.09 -22.43
CA LYS A 36 0.24 36.67 -21.34
C LYS A 36 -0.33 38.01 -20.83
N GLY A 37 -0.24 38.39 -19.55
CA GLY A 37 0.97 38.48 -18.73
C GLY A 37 1.62 39.87 -18.86
N ARG A 38 1.49 40.74 -17.85
CA ARG A 38 2.43 41.86 -17.63
C ARG A 38 2.44 42.33 -16.18
N THR A 39 3.64 42.38 -15.60
CA THR A 39 4.00 42.93 -14.29
C THR A 39 4.99 44.09 -14.46
N LYS A 40 5.10 44.90 -13.39
CA LYS A 40 6.13 45.92 -13.07
C LYS A 40 6.04 47.24 -13.85
N GLY A 41 6.25 48.42 -13.26
CA GLY A 41 6.71 48.81 -11.92
C GLY A 41 7.43 50.17 -11.98
N GLY A 42 7.51 50.88 -10.85
CA GLY A 42 8.43 52.01 -10.56
C GLY A 42 7.80 53.41 -10.75
N GLU A 43 7.48 54.15 -9.68
CA GLU A 43 8.34 55.08 -8.90
C GLU A 43 8.83 56.29 -9.73
N ARG A 44 8.75 57.57 -9.31
CA ARG A 44 8.98 58.16 -7.98
C ARG A 44 8.66 59.68 -7.96
N LYS A 45 8.14 60.16 -6.80
CA LYS A 45 8.49 61.40 -6.02
C LYS A 45 8.33 62.78 -6.69
N THR A 46 7.96 63.89 -6.04
CA THR A 46 8.01 64.48 -4.67
C THR A 46 6.97 65.63 -4.64
N GLY A 47 6.45 66.17 -3.54
CA GLY A 47 6.82 66.11 -2.13
C GLY A 47 5.81 66.90 -1.26
N ASP A 48 5.94 66.69 0.06
CA ASP A 48 5.86 67.65 1.18
C ASP A 48 4.69 68.68 1.24
N ALA A 49 4.01 68.95 2.37
CA ALA A 49 4.13 68.55 3.77
C ALA A 49 2.85 68.99 4.53
N ALA A 50 2.73 68.48 5.76
CA ALA A 50 2.02 69.05 6.93
C ALA A 50 0.48 68.92 7.07
N SER A 51 0.13 68.09 8.07
CA SER A 51 -1.06 68.05 8.95
C SER A 51 -1.27 69.38 9.72
N PRO A 52 -2.34 69.64 10.52
CA PRO A 52 -3.30 68.67 11.09
C PRO A 52 -4.80 69.08 11.17
N GLU A 53 -5.61 68.07 11.53
CA GLU A 53 -6.86 68.06 12.31
C GLU A 53 -7.80 69.29 12.34
N THR A 54 -9.09 69.08 12.02
CA THR A 54 -10.23 69.07 12.99
C THR A 54 -11.59 68.96 12.29
N LYS A 55 -12.54 68.24 12.90
CA LYS A 55 -13.99 68.31 12.63
C LYS A 55 -14.55 69.69 13.06
N PRO A 56 -15.69 70.13 12.51
CA PRO A 56 -16.90 70.08 13.35
C PRO A 56 -18.20 69.76 12.58
N GLU A 57 -19.21 69.35 13.34
CA GLU A 57 -20.61 69.26 12.96
C GLU A 57 -21.31 70.64 13.04
N THR A 58 -22.51 70.67 12.48
CA THR A 58 -23.68 71.54 12.76
C THR A 58 -23.82 72.92 12.08
N GLU A 59 -25.08 73.19 11.73
CA GLU A 59 -25.71 74.45 11.30
C GLU A 59 -25.61 74.86 9.82
N ALA A 60 -26.51 74.29 9.01
CA ALA A 60 -27.15 75.00 7.91
C ALA A 60 -28.66 74.69 7.92
N GLU A 61 -29.27 74.95 9.07
CA GLU A 61 -30.69 75.23 9.18
C GLU A 61 -30.84 76.75 9.03
N SER A 62 -31.08 77.23 7.82
CA SER A 62 -31.84 78.46 7.54
C SER A 62 -31.82 78.76 6.05
N LEU A 63 -33.02 79.02 5.50
CA LEU A 63 -33.33 79.34 4.10
C LEU A 63 -33.31 78.07 3.22
N GLU A 64 -34.42 77.43 2.86
CA GLU A 64 -35.68 77.97 2.39
C GLU A 64 -36.83 77.00 2.72
N ALA A 65 -37.55 77.31 3.79
CA ALA A 65 -38.96 77.02 3.87
C ALA A 65 -39.70 78.05 3.00
N LYS A 66 -40.07 77.68 1.75
CA LYS A 66 -41.20 78.25 0.98
C LYS A 66 -41.31 77.62 -0.42
N ALA A 67 -41.89 76.43 -0.53
CA ALA A 67 -42.64 76.00 -1.72
C ALA A 67 -43.52 74.78 -1.38
N LYS A 68 -44.76 74.74 -1.91
CA LYS A 68 -45.77 73.70 -1.66
C LYS A 68 -45.35 72.32 -2.24
N PRO A 69 -45.82 71.20 -1.66
CA PRO A 69 -45.35 69.85 -1.97
C PRO A 69 -46.04 69.17 -3.17
N GLU A 70 -46.65 69.92 -4.10
CA GLU A 70 -47.43 69.32 -5.20
C GLU A 70 -46.73 69.37 -6.57
N ASP A 71 -45.71 70.19 -6.78
CA ASP A 71 -45.10 70.37 -8.11
C ASP A 71 -43.84 69.51 -8.36
N ARG A 72 -43.51 68.55 -7.48
CA ARG A 72 -42.38 67.62 -7.70
C ARG A 72 -42.73 66.35 -8.50
N TRP A 73 -44.01 66.13 -8.81
CA TRP A 73 -44.49 64.84 -9.32
C TRP A 73 -44.45 64.67 -10.84
N HIS A 74 -44.29 65.75 -11.63
CA HIS A 74 -44.44 65.65 -13.09
C HIS A 74 -43.15 65.57 -13.90
N SER A 75 -41.97 65.79 -13.30
CA SER A 75 -40.69 65.78 -14.04
C SER A 75 -39.85 64.51 -13.88
N ALA A 76 -40.25 63.57 -13.01
CA ALA A 76 -39.53 62.30 -12.80
C ALA A 76 -40.20 61.08 -13.48
N GLN A 77 -41.40 61.20 -14.02
CA GLN A 77 -42.15 60.07 -14.60
C GLN A 77 -41.76 59.71 -16.05
N SER A 78 -41.00 60.55 -16.76
CA SER A 78 -40.74 60.33 -18.19
C SER A 78 -39.44 59.60 -18.54
N LEU A 79 -38.60 59.21 -17.56
CA LEU A 79 -37.27 58.63 -17.84
C LEU A 79 -37.07 57.16 -17.44
N ASN A 80 -38.04 56.50 -16.78
CA ASN A 80 -37.88 55.10 -16.34
C ASN A 80 -38.68 54.07 -17.15
N ALA A 81 -39.32 54.46 -18.26
CA ALA A 81 -40.15 53.56 -19.05
C ALA A 81 -39.39 52.65 -20.04
N SER A 82 -38.05 52.68 -20.09
CA SER A 82 -37.28 51.99 -21.15
C SER A 82 -36.16 51.04 -20.71
N LEU A 83 -36.02 50.74 -19.41
CA LEU A 83 -35.24 49.59 -18.93
C LEU A 83 -36.02 48.96 -17.78
N GLY A 84 -36.19 47.63 -17.79
CA GLY A 84 -36.88 46.87 -16.74
C GLY A 84 -36.45 47.33 -15.35
N SER A 85 -37.27 48.17 -14.74
CA SER A 85 -36.86 49.07 -13.67
C SER A 85 -36.79 48.30 -12.36
N THR A 86 -35.61 48.20 -11.78
CA THR A 86 -35.46 47.83 -10.37
C THR A 86 -36.24 48.84 -9.53
N LEU A 87 -37.33 48.39 -8.90
CA LEU A 87 -38.16 49.23 -8.04
C LEU A 87 -37.34 49.87 -6.92
N SER A 88 -37.62 51.13 -6.62
CA SER A 88 -36.98 51.83 -5.51
C SER A 88 -37.46 51.27 -4.16
N ARG A 89 -36.62 51.38 -3.11
CA ARG A 89 -36.90 50.84 -1.76
C ARG A 89 -38.28 51.27 -1.21
N VAL A 90 -38.74 52.47 -1.56
CA VAL A 90 -39.98 53.05 -1.05
C VAL A 90 -41.21 52.47 -1.76
N GLU A 91 -41.17 52.34 -3.08
CA GLU A 91 -42.26 51.74 -3.88
C GLU A 91 -42.47 50.26 -3.52
N LEU A 92 -41.39 49.56 -3.20
CA LEU A 92 -41.41 48.15 -2.79
C LEU A 92 -41.98 47.95 -1.37
N MET A 93 -41.77 48.91 -0.46
CA MET A 93 -42.37 48.89 0.87
C MET A 93 -43.88 49.19 0.84
N VAL A 94 -44.35 50.01 -0.09
CA VAL A 94 -45.79 50.32 -0.28
C VAL A 94 -46.54 49.16 -0.93
N ALA A 95 -45.90 48.43 -1.87
CA ALA A 95 -46.49 47.24 -2.52
C ALA A 95 -46.50 45.98 -1.63
N SER A 96 -45.77 45.99 -0.51
CA SER A 96 -45.65 44.87 0.42
C SER A 96 -46.87 44.75 1.34
N GLY A 97 -47.92 44.09 0.88
CA GLY A 97 -49.10 43.76 1.70
C GLY A 97 -48.81 42.83 2.89
N SER A 98 -49.72 42.81 3.87
CA SER A 98 -49.64 41.98 5.10
C SER A 98 -49.41 40.49 4.81
N ASP A 99 -50.00 39.97 3.74
CA ASP A 99 -49.91 38.55 3.35
C ASP A 99 -48.48 38.13 2.97
N TRP A 100 -47.72 39.04 2.34
CA TRP A 100 -46.32 38.80 1.97
C TRP A 100 -45.37 38.79 3.17
N VAL A 101 -45.73 39.50 4.25
CA VAL A 101 -44.96 39.48 5.51
C VAL A 101 -45.09 38.11 6.18
N TRP A 102 -46.30 37.54 6.20
CA TRP A 102 -46.53 36.19 6.71
C TRP A 102 -45.82 35.13 5.85
N ALA A 103 -45.96 35.19 4.53
CA ALA A 103 -45.29 34.26 3.62
C ALA A 103 -43.75 34.31 3.76
N ARG A 104 -43.15 35.50 3.92
CA ARG A 104 -41.70 35.64 4.14
C ARG A 104 -41.26 35.03 5.48
N ARG A 105 -42.03 35.25 6.56
CA ARG A 105 -41.75 34.65 7.87
C ARG A 105 -41.89 33.12 7.83
N LEU A 106 -42.91 32.61 7.15
CA LEU A 106 -43.12 31.17 6.96
C LEU A 106 -41.95 30.55 6.18
N MET A 107 -41.56 31.14 5.05
CA MET A 107 -40.42 30.66 4.25
C MET A 107 -39.11 30.71 5.02
N ALA A 108 -38.85 31.78 5.78
CA ALA A 108 -37.67 31.87 6.63
C ALA A 108 -37.67 30.78 7.72
N SER A 109 -38.80 30.54 8.37
CA SER A 109 -38.94 29.47 9.36
C SER A 109 -38.73 28.07 8.75
N LEU A 110 -39.33 27.80 7.58
CA LEU A 110 -39.14 26.53 6.87
C LEU A 110 -37.68 26.33 6.43
N PHE A 111 -37.00 27.39 6.00
CA PHE A 111 -35.57 27.35 5.68
C PHE A 111 -34.74 26.94 6.90
N TRP A 112 -34.96 27.57 8.06
CA TRP A 112 -34.22 27.23 9.28
C TRP A 112 -34.55 25.82 9.79
N LEU A 113 -35.81 25.38 9.69
CA LEU A 113 -36.19 24.00 10.03
C LEU A 113 -35.53 22.98 9.10
N SER A 114 -35.48 23.25 7.79
CA SER A 114 -34.77 22.41 6.82
C SER A 114 -33.27 22.38 7.09
N TRP A 115 -32.67 23.52 7.41
CA TRP A 115 -31.25 23.61 7.75
C TRP A 115 -30.92 22.78 9.01
N ILE A 116 -31.73 22.92 10.07
CA ILE A 116 -31.56 22.14 11.31
C ILE A 116 -31.76 20.63 11.02
N SER A 117 -32.75 20.27 10.20
CA SER A 117 -32.99 18.88 9.81
C SER A 117 -31.80 18.29 9.04
N LEU A 118 -31.20 19.06 8.13
CA LEU A 118 -30.03 18.64 7.36
C LEU A 118 -28.80 18.47 8.26
N VAL A 119 -28.56 19.40 9.19
CA VAL A 119 -27.47 19.31 10.17
C VAL A 119 -27.66 18.10 11.10
N SER A 120 -28.87 17.89 11.61
CA SER A 120 -29.21 16.75 12.45
C SER A 120 -29.05 15.42 11.70
N GLY A 121 -29.49 15.36 10.44
CA GLY A 121 -29.28 14.20 9.57
C GLY A 121 -27.81 13.90 9.33
N ALA A 122 -26.99 14.93 9.07
CA ALA A 122 -25.55 14.78 8.90
C ALA A 122 -24.87 14.26 10.18
N LEU A 123 -25.22 14.82 11.35
CA LEU A 123 -24.73 14.35 12.65
C LEU A 123 -25.14 12.90 12.92
N LEU A 124 -26.37 12.53 12.60
CA LEU A 124 -26.88 11.17 12.77
C LEU A 124 -26.11 10.16 11.91
N VAL A 125 -25.78 10.52 10.66
CA VAL A 125 -24.96 9.69 9.78
C VAL A 125 -23.56 9.51 10.37
N ILE A 126 -22.94 10.57 10.89
CA ILE A 126 -21.60 10.49 11.50
C ILE A 126 -21.63 9.59 12.73
N VAL A 127 -22.61 9.76 13.62
CA VAL A 127 -22.72 8.97 14.86
C VAL A 127 -23.05 7.50 14.57
N ARG A 128 -23.82 7.21 13.52
CA ARG A 128 -24.12 5.82 13.12
C ARG A 128 -23.07 5.18 12.22
N SER A 129 -22.16 5.95 11.65
CA SER A 129 -21.10 5.40 10.82
C SER A 129 -20.12 4.63 11.70
N PRO A 130 -19.87 3.34 11.42
CA PRO A 130 -18.93 2.56 12.22
C PRO A 130 -17.53 3.15 12.14
N GLU A 131 -16.78 3.05 13.23
CA GLU A 131 -15.39 3.48 13.26
C GLU A 131 -14.56 2.66 12.27
N CYS A 132 -13.80 3.34 11.42
CA CYS A 132 -12.78 2.67 10.63
C CYS A 132 -11.63 2.31 11.54
N ASN A 133 -11.31 1.02 11.70
CA ASN A 133 -10.10 0.61 12.38
C ASN A 133 -8.90 1.23 11.66
N PRO A 134 -8.18 2.18 12.28
CA PRO A 134 -6.99 2.73 11.65
C PRO A 134 -5.99 1.57 11.46
N PRO A 135 -5.25 1.54 10.34
CA PRO A 135 -4.15 0.59 10.22
C PRO A 135 -3.24 0.77 11.44
N PRO A 136 -2.83 -0.32 12.11
CA PRO A 136 -2.00 -0.22 13.31
C PRO A 136 -0.80 0.67 13.01
N GLY A 137 -0.58 1.67 13.86
CA GLY A 137 0.48 2.67 13.67
C GLY A 137 1.78 1.96 13.38
N SER A 138 2.34 2.18 12.18
CA SER A 138 3.54 1.48 11.74
C SER A 138 4.71 1.94 12.61
N THR A 139 5.02 1.22 13.68
CA THR A 139 6.23 1.42 14.48
C THR A 139 7.45 0.96 13.67
N GLY A 140 7.74 1.62 12.53
CA GLY A 140 8.96 1.52 11.72
C GLY A 140 9.33 0.16 11.11
N GLY A 141 8.93 -0.94 11.74
CA GLY A 141 9.27 -2.30 11.41
C GLY A 141 8.09 -3.01 10.76
N THR A 142 8.36 -3.58 9.59
CA THR A 142 7.78 -4.84 9.14
C THR A 142 6.27 -4.88 8.83
N THR A 143 5.90 -4.37 7.66
CA THR A 143 4.76 -4.91 6.89
C THR A 143 5.09 -4.97 5.40
N GLY A 144 6.08 -5.78 5.04
CA GLY A 144 6.35 -6.06 3.64
C GLY A 144 7.37 -7.18 3.48
N PRO A 145 7.31 -7.93 2.39
CA PRO A 145 8.17 -9.09 2.17
C PRO A 145 9.65 -8.67 2.10
N CYS A 146 10.51 -9.53 2.63
CA CYS A 146 11.96 -9.35 2.68
C CYS A 146 12.64 -10.41 1.80
N ILE A 147 13.76 -10.06 1.18
CA ILE A 147 14.62 -11.00 0.47
C ILE A 147 16.01 -11.04 1.10
N ARG A 148 16.51 -12.25 1.38
CA ARG A 148 17.87 -12.47 1.89
C ARG A 148 18.81 -12.75 0.72
N SER A 149 19.77 -11.84 0.53
CA SER A 149 20.77 -11.92 -0.54
C SER A 149 22.03 -12.65 -0.08
N LEU A 150 22.77 -13.26 -1.01
CA LEU A 150 24.11 -13.76 -0.72
C LEU A 150 25.05 -12.63 -0.30
N PRO A 151 26.02 -12.94 0.57
CA PRO A 151 27.21 -12.13 0.71
C PRO A 151 27.89 -11.96 -0.65
N ALA A 152 27.91 -10.74 -1.16
CA ALA A 152 28.53 -10.39 -2.43
C ALA A 152 29.07 -8.94 -2.37
N PRO A 153 30.02 -8.57 -3.25
CA PRO A 153 30.51 -7.20 -3.31
C PRO A 153 29.35 -6.21 -3.52
N SER A 154 29.40 -5.07 -2.82
CA SER A 154 28.30 -4.08 -2.84
C SER A 154 27.95 -3.56 -4.25
N ARG A 155 28.93 -3.56 -5.18
CA ARG A 155 28.71 -3.19 -6.59
C ARG A 155 27.74 -4.16 -7.27
N THR A 156 27.96 -5.46 -7.12
CA THR A 156 27.10 -6.52 -7.67
C THR A 156 25.69 -6.43 -7.09
N GLN A 157 25.58 -6.24 -5.77
CA GLN A 157 24.28 -6.10 -5.09
C GLN A 157 23.49 -4.87 -5.56
N THR A 158 24.17 -3.79 -5.96
CA THR A 158 23.49 -2.57 -6.46
C THR A 158 22.71 -2.85 -7.75
N HIS A 159 23.22 -3.72 -8.63
CA HIS A 159 22.52 -4.11 -9.87
C HIS A 159 21.26 -4.95 -9.59
N GLN A 160 21.22 -5.68 -8.48
CA GLN A 160 20.09 -6.55 -8.09
C GLN A 160 18.90 -5.77 -7.54
N LEU A 161 19.10 -4.54 -7.06
CA LEU A 161 18.06 -3.72 -6.44
C LEU A 161 16.85 -3.50 -7.34
N HIS A 162 17.06 -3.42 -8.67
CA HIS A 162 15.95 -3.28 -9.61
C HIS A 162 15.07 -4.54 -9.64
N HIS A 163 15.67 -5.72 -9.70
CA HIS A 163 14.96 -7.00 -9.65
C HIS A 163 14.14 -7.16 -8.37
N ILE A 164 14.76 -6.87 -7.22
CA ILE A 164 14.11 -6.94 -5.90
C ILE A 164 12.89 -6.01 -5.84
N LYS A 165 12.98 -4.83 -6.46
CA LYS A 165 11.85 -3.90 -6.53
C LYS A 165 10.72 -4.43 -7.41
N MET A 166 11.03 -5.10 -8.52
CA MET A 166 10.03 -5.74 -9.39
C MET A 166 9.25 -6.85 -8.67
N LEU A 167 9.89 -7.54 -7.73
CA LEU A 167 9.24 -8.53 -6.86
C LEU A 167 8.35 -7.89 -5.77
N HIS A 168 8.25 -6.56 -5.71
CA HIS A 168 7.52 -5.81 -4.68
C HIS A 168 8.02 -6.05 -3.25
N MET A 169 9.32 -6.38 -3.11
CA MET A 169 9.97 -6.49 -1.81
C MET A 169 10.10 -5.14 -1.13
N ARG A 170 10.00 -5.14 0.21
CA ARG A 170 10.14 -3.94 1.03
C ARG A 170 11.55 -3.78 1.57
N ALA A 171 12.22 -4.89 1.85
CA ALA A 171 13.56 -4.87 2.40
C ALA A 171 14.48 -5.95 1.81
N ILE A 172 15.77 -5.66 1.79
CA ILE A 172 16.84 -6.59 1.49
C ILE A 172 17.63 -6.87 2.76
N ILE A 173 17.86 -8.15 3.05
CA ILE A 173 18.75 -8.61 4.12
C ILE A 173 20.09 -8.95 3.48
N ILE A 174 21.15 -8.26 3.92
CA ILE A 174 22.50 -8.40 3.36
C ILE A 174 23.40 -9.07 4.39
N GLY A 175 24.05 -10.16 3.98
CA GLY A 175 25.17 -10.74 4.71
C GLY A 175 24.96 -12.20 5.09
N PRO A 176 25.78 -12.70 6.01
CA PRO A 176 26.77 -11.97 6.82
C PRO A 176 27.98 -11.48 6.00
N ILE A 177 28.34 -10.20 6.13
CA ILE A 177 29.49 -9.56 5.46
C ILE A 177 30.61 -9.13 6.40
N HIS A 178 30.42 -9.34 7.71
CA HIS A 178 31.42 -8.97 8.71
C HIS A 178 32.58 -9.97 8.72
N GLN A 179 33.73 -9.56 9.26
CA GLN A 179 34.87 -10.45 9.43
C GLN A 179 34.53 -11.47 10.53
N TYR A 180 34.58 -12.76 10.19
CA TYR A 180 34.34 -13.83 11.15
C TYR A 180 35.34 -14.95 10.96
N LYS A 181 35.53 -15.71 12.05
CA LYS A 181 36.23 -16.99 12.00
C LYS A 181 35.31 -18.05 12.62
N PRO A 182 35.05 -19.17 11.91
CA PRO A 182 34.17 -20.22 12.44
C PRO A 182 34.61 -20.67 13.83
N ASP A 183 33.63 -20.71 14.74
CA ASP A 183 33.79 -21.17 16.13
C ASP A 183 34.83 -20.41 16.98
N ASP A 184 35.24 -19.19 16.58
CA ASP A 184 36.19 -18.32 17.29
C ASP A 184 35.63 -16.90 17.51
N ARG A 185 35.14 -16.63 18.73
CA ARG A 185 34.56 -15.33 19.11
C ARG A 185 35.58 -14.19 19.06
N ASN A 186 36.81 -14.44 19.50
CA ASN A 186 37.83 -13.39 19.67
C ASN A 186 38.34 -12.87 18.32
N LYS A 187 38.27 -13.70 17.28
CA LYS A 187 38.65 -13.34 15.90
C LYS A 187 37.47 -12.89 15.04
N THR A 188 36.27 -12.84 15.61
CA THR A 188 35.08 -12.37 14.92
C THR A 188 34.84 -10.90 15.23
N ASN A 189 34.88 -10.05 14.20
CA ASN A 189 34.68 -8.61 14.31
C ASN A 189 33.42 -8.17 13.56
N LEU A 190 32.34 -7.94 14.32
CA LEU A 190 31.03 -7.55 13.82
C LEU A 190 30.96 -6.10 13.30
N LYS A 191 31.96 -5.25 13.55
CA LYS A 191 31.97 -3.85 13.09
C LYS A 191 32.69 -3.66 11.76
N SER A 192 33.60 -4.57 11.41
CA SER A 192 34.37 -4.51 10.18
C SER A 192 33.76 -5.37 9.09
N ILE A 193 33.77 -4.86 7.86
CA ILE A 193 33.40 -5.63 6.65
C ILE A 193 34.62 -6.45 6.21
N ASP A 194 34.38 -7.70 5.80
CA ASP A 194 35.41 -8.52 5.18
C ASP A 194 35.81 -7.93 3.82
N MET A 195 37.12 -7.87 3.56
CA MET A 195 37.68 -7.26 2.36
C MET A 195 37.12 -7.87 1.08
N ILE A 196 36.71 -9.14 1.10
CA ILE A 196 36.10 -9.83 -0.05
C ILE A 196 34.76 -9.20 -0.49
N TYR A 197 34.01 -8.60 0.45
CA TYR A 197 32.74 -7.93 0.17
C TYR A 197 32.89 -6.42 -0.06
N GLY A 198 34.08 -5.87 0.23
CA GLY A 198 34.45 -4.50 -0.01
C GLY A 198 34.72 -3.72 1.26
N ASN A 199 34.29 -2.46 1.31
CA ASN A 199 34.55 -1.54 2.41
C ASN A 199 33.27 -0.80 2.83
N ILE A 200 33.35 -0.08 3.95
CA ILE A 200 32.21 0.62 4.53
C ILE A 200 31.63 1.71 3.61
N GLN A 201 32.45 2.32 2.75
CA GLN A 201 31.98 3.36 1.81
C GLN A 201 31.16 2.76 0.68
N ASN A 202 31.59 1.62 0.12
CA ASN A 202 30.82 0.88 -0.86
C ASN A 202 29.48 0.41 -0.27
N PHE A 203 29.48 -0.01 0.99
CA PHE A 203 28.26 -0.40 1.69
C PHE A 203 27.32 0.79 1.92
N ARG A 204 27.83 1.96 2.32
CA ARG A 204 27.04 3.20 2.41
C ARG A 204 26.43 3.60 1.07
N TYR A 205 27.17 3.44 -0.02
CA TYR A 205 26.65 3.69 -1.37
C TYR A 205 25.50 2.75 -1.72
N LEU A 206 25.61 1.47 -1.34
CA LEU A 206 24.54 0.48 -1.53
C LEU A 206 23.29 0.85 -0.72
N ILE A 207 23.45 1.21 0.56
CA ILE A 207 22.35 1.67 1.42
C ILE A 207 21.64 2.87 0.77
N LYS A 208 22.40 3.89 0.34
CA LYS A 208 21.84 5.06 -0.33
C LYS A 208 21.10 4.69 -1.62
N SER A 209 21.65 3.76 -2.40
CA SER A 209 21.04 3.26 -3.64
C SER A 209 19.75 2.46 -3.40
N ALA A 210 19.68 1.69 -2.31
CA ALA A 210 18.46 0.97 -1.91
C ALA A 210 17.38 1.94 -1.40
N ASN A 211 17.76 2.86 -0.51
CA ASN A 211 16.84 3.85 0.07
C ASN A 211 16.23 4.78 -0.99
N THR A 212 17.00 5.20 -2.00
CA THR A 212 16.48 6.00 -3.13
C THR A 212 15.44 5.24 -3.97
N ARG A 213 15.37 3.90 -3.89
CA ARG A 213 14.36 3.05 -4.53
C ARG A 213 13.23 2.64 -3.57
N GLY A 214 13.22 3.19 -2.36
CA GLY A 214 12.27 2.86 -1.31
C GLY A 214 12.43 1.43 -0.77
N LEU A 215 13.62 0.85 -0.87
CA LEU A 215 13.98 -0.43 -0.25
C LEU A 215 14.69 -0.16 1.07
N LYS A 216 14.32 -0.91 2.10
CA LYS A 216 15.00 -0.91 3.40
C LYS A 216 16.15 -1.90 3.38
N VAL A 217 17.24 -1.56 4.05
CA VAL A 217 18.41 -2.45 4.17
C VAL A 217 18.50 -2.97 5.59
N LEU A 218 18.45 -4.28 5.74
CA LEU A 218 18.77 -4.99 6.97
C LEU A 218 20.13 -5.64 6.82
N ILE A 219 20.95 -5.59 7.87
CA ILE A 219 22.24 -6.28 7.89
C ILE A 219 22.16 -7.57 8.72
N ASP A 220 22.64 -8.66 8.15
CA ASP A 220 22.81 -9.93 8.83
C ASP A 220 24.08 -9.89 9.69
N LEU A 221 23.89 -9.85 11.01
CA LEU A 221 24.95 -9.89 12.01
C LEU A 221 25.03 -11.25 12.71
N THR A 222 24.64 -12.33 12.02
CA THR A 222 24.81 -13.70 12.53
C THR A 222 26.30 -13.98 12.76
N PRO A 223 26.78 -14.08 14.01
CA PRO A 223 28.21 -13.98 14.28
C PRO A 223 29.03 -15.22 13.93
N ASN A 224 28.38 -16.40 13.91
CA ASN A 224 29.04 -17.66 13.60
C ASN A 224 28.28 -18.41 12.49
N PRO A 225 28.25 -17.87 11.26
CA PRO A 225 27.36 -18.37 10.22
C PRO A 225 27.78 -19.71 9.61
N LEU A 226 29.06 -20.07 9.69
CA LEU A 226 29.61 -21.36 9.25
C LEU A 226 30.14 -22.23 10.40
N GLY A 227 29.75 -21.90 11.63
CA GLY A 227 30.19 -22.66 12.81
C GLY A 227 29.52 -24.01 12.93
N THR A 228 30.25 -24.97 13.51
CA THR A 228 29.71 -26.31 13.80
C THR A 228 29.18 -26.42 15.23
N LYS A 229 29.63 -25.54 16.13
CA LYS A 229 29.20 -25.51 17.52
C LYS A 229 28.01 -24.56 17.66
N LEU A 230 26.83 -25.14 17.80
CA LEU A 230 25.56 -24.40 17.88
C LEU A 230 25.38 -23.57 19.16
N ASN A 231 26.24 -23.71 20.17
CA ASN A 231 25.97 -23.19 21.50
C ASN A 231 26.95 -22.09 21.94
N LYS A 232 26.37 -21.02 22.53
CA LYS A 232 26.96 -19.98 23.41
C LYS A 232 27.18 -18.57 22.84
N TRP A 233 26.47 -18.11 21.80
CA TRP A 233 26.54 -16.67 21.47
C TRP A 233 25.65 -15.79 22.37
N PHE A 234 24.65 -16.35 23.06
CA PHE A 234 23.71 -15.58 23.91
C PHE A 234 23.61 -16.06 25.36
N ASN A 235 24.56 -16.87 25.85
CA ASN A 235 24.60 -17.24 27.28
C ASN A 235 25.30 -16.18 28.15
N THR A 236 25.42 -14.96 27.66
CA THR A 236 25.93 -13.82 28.40
C THR A 236 24.98 -12.65 28.15
N THR A 237 24.61 -11.97 29.24
CA THR A 237 23.82 -10.73 29.23
C THR A 237 24.23 -9.81 28.07
N PHE A 238 23.24 -9.26 27.36
CA PHE A 238 23.42 -8.24 26.32
C PHE A 238 24.23 -7.06 26.87
N ASP A 239 25.55 -7.12 26.69
CA ASP A 239 26.48 -6.17 27.27
C ASP A 239 26.51 -4.87 26.45
N PHE A 240 26.95 -3.78 27.07
CA PHE A 240 27.14 -2.48 26.42
C PHE A 240 28.02 -2.57 25.17
N GLU A 241 28.98 -3.50 25.14
CA GLU A 241 29.81 -3.75 23.96
C GLU A 241 29.02 -4.27 22.76
N GLU A 242 28.02 -5.11 22.99
CA GLU A 242 27.13 -5.68 21.96
C GLU A 242 26.14 -4.63 21.45
N GLN A 243 25.61 -3.80 22.36
CA GLN A 243 24.81 -2.63 21.99
C GLN A 243 25.59 -1.65 21.11
N ASN A 244 26.87 -1.43 21.40
CA ASN A 244 27.72 -0.58 20.57
C ASN A 244 27.99 -1.15 19.16
N LYS A 245 27.95 -2.48 18.99
CA LYS A 245 28.05 -3.13 17.67
C LYS A 245 26.78 -2.86 16.85
N ILE A 246 25.61 -2.96 17.49
CA ILE A 246 24.31 -2.62 16.89
C ILE A 246 24.25 -1.14 16.50
N LEU A 247 24.60 -0.25 17.44
CA LEU A 247 24.57 1.21 17.24
C LEU A 247 25.49 1.66 16.12
N PHE A 248 26.64 0.99 15.93
CA PHE A 248 27.56 1.28 14.83
C PHE A 248 26.88 1.13 13.45
N TRP A 249 26.12 0.05 13.24
CA TRP A 249 25.43 -0.21 11.97
C TRP A 249 24.22 0.70 11.77
N LEU A 250 23.48 0.98 12.83
CA LEU A 250 22.40 1.96 12.78
C LEU A 250 22.92 3.37 12.41
N ARG A 251 24.05 3.80 13.00
CA ARG A 251 24.72 5.06 12.63
C ARG A 251 25.30 5.05 11.21
N THR A 252 25.58 3.87 10.66
CA THR A 252 26.01 3.73 9.26
C THR A 252 24.86 3.95 8.28
N GLY A 253 23.61 3.88 8.74
CA GLY A 253 22.39 4.11 7.96
C GLY A 253 21.62 2.85 7.59
N VAL A 254 21.94 1.70 8.22
CA VAL A 254 21.15 0.47 8.06
C VAL A 254 19.81 0.63 8.78
N ASP A 255 18.71 0.16 8.17
CA ASP A 255 17.35 0.32 8.71
C ASP A 255 16.98 -0.73 9.77
N GLY A 256 17.70 -1.85 9.82
CA GLY A 256 17.46 -2.90 10.80
C GLY A 256 18.55 -3.95 10.85
N ILE A 257 18.46 -4.82 11.85
CA ILE A 257 19.43 -5.89 12.07
C ILE A 257 18.70 -7.21 11.98
N PHE A 258 19.30 -8.14 11.24
CA PHE A 258 18.87 -9.51 11.15
C PHE A 258 19.88 -10.41 11.87
N ILE A 259 19.38 -11.36 12.65
CA ILE A 259 20.20 -12.36 13.33
C ILE A 259 19.51 -13.71 13.11
N SER A 260 20.23 -14.66 12.54
CA SER A 260 19.78 -16.04 12.44
C SER A 260 20.08 -16.74 13.76
N LEU A 261 19.04 -16.96 14.57
CA LEU A 261 19.12 -17.71 15.83
C LEU A 261 18.39 -19.05 15.68
N SER A 262 18.88 -20.09 16.34
CA SER A 262 18.12 -21.31 16.56
C SER A 262 16.97 -21.05 17.54
N THR A 263 15.85 -21.74 17.31
CA THR A 263 14.51 -21.54 17.88
C THR A 263 14.37 -21.50 19.40
N ASP A 264 15.40 -21.83 20.18
CA ASP A 264 15.29 -21.99 21.64
C ASP A 264 15.54 -20.69 22.44
N ASP A 265 16.05 -19.62 21.81
CA ASP A 265 16.60 -18.44 22.53
C ASP A 265 15.82 -17.12 22.37
N ILE A 266 14.55 -17.11 21.92
CA ILE A 266 13.84 -15.84 21.63
C ILE A 266 12.70 -15.54 22.61
N GLU A 267 12.93 -14.59 23.50
CA GLU A 267 11.88 -13.87 24.24
C GLU A 267 11.01 -12.97 23.33
N THR A 268 9.80 -12.75 23.83
CA THR A 268 8.56 -12.17 23.28
C THR A 268 8.61 -10.77 22.63
N SER A 269 9.78 -10.17 22.41
CA SER A 269 9.93 -8.78 21.94
C SER A 269 10.37 -8.62 20.47
N MET A 270 10.74 -9.71 19.78
CA MET A 270 11.14 -9.67 18.37
C MET A 270 9.93 -9.89 17.44
N VAL A 271 9.84 -9.06 16.39
CA VAL A 271 8.85 -9.24 15.33
C VAL A 271 8.91 -10.68 14.83
N ARG A 272 7.78 -11.39 14.85
CA ARG A 272 7.66 -12.71 14.22
C ARG A 272 7.91 -12.58 12.72
N MET A 273 9.16 -12.78 12.33
CA MET A 273 9.57 -12.95 10.95
C MET A 273 9.58 -14.44 10.66
N TYR A 274 8.76 -14.85 9.69
CA TYR A 274 8.76 -16.23 9.24
C TYR A 274 9.76 -16.33 8.10
N SER A 275 10.96 -16.80 8.42
CA SER A 275 11.82 -17.43 7.43
C SER A 275 11.43 -18.90 7.42
N MET A 276 10.57 -19.31 6.49
CA MET A 276 10.71 -20.68 6.04
C MET A 276 11.99 -20.67 5.23
N GLU A 277 13.12 -20.92 5.90
CA GLU A 277 14.16 -21.65 5.19
C GLU A 277 13.46 -22.94 4.80
N ILE A 278 12.88 -22.97 3.60
CA ILE A 278 12.68 -24.21 2.90
C ILE A 278 14.10 -24.72 2.80
N LYS A 279 14.57 -25.46 3.83
CA LYS A 279 15.86 -26.10 3.74
C LYS A 279 15.77 -26.83 2.43
N ARG A 280 16.75 -26.63 1.55
CA ARG A 280 16.80 -27.30 0.23
C ARG A 280 16.52 -28.80 0.38
N VAL A 281 16.82 -29.37 1.56
CA VAL A 281 16.36 -30.65 2.11
C VAL A 281 14.86 -30.94 1.97
N THR A 282 13.91 -30.06 2.26
CA THR A 282 12.46 -30.35 2.15
C THR A 282 12.04 -30.56 0.69
N ILE A 283 12.52 -29.72 -0.24
CA ILE A 283 12.29 -29.90 -1.68
C ILE A 283 13.05 -31.13 -2.18
N GLN A 284 14.27 -31.37 -1.69
CA GLN A 284 15.14 -32.46 -2.11
C GLN A 284 14.70 -33.84 -1.55
N VAL A 285 14.16 -33.88 -0.34
CA VAL A 285 13.53 -35.06 0.29
C VAL A 285 12.21 -35.37 -0.42
N MET A 286 11.39 -34.35 -0.72
CA MET A 286 10.19 -34.55 -1.54
C MET A 286 10.56 -34.99 -2.98
N SER A 287 11.64 -34.47 -3.56
CA SER A 287 12.17 -34.87 -4.89
C SER A 287 12.71 -36.30 -4.93
N LEU A 288 13.36 -36.75 -3.85
CA LEU A 288 13.80 -38.13 -3.66
C LEU A 288 12.63 -39.10 -3.50
N LEU A 289 11.56 -38.68 -2.82
CA LEU A 289 10.35 -39.49 -2.60
C LEU A 289 9.47 -39.63 -3.85
N LEU A 290 9.50 -38.67 -4.80
CA LEU A 290 8.48 -38.54 -5.86
C LEU A 290 8.92 -38.93 -7.28
N GLY A 291 10.02 -39.68 -7.44
CA GLY A 291 10.30 -40.51 -8.62
C GLY A 291 9.97 -39.93 -10.01
N GLY A 292 10.89 -39.17 -10.61
CA GLY A 292 11.00 -39.05 -12.08
C GLY A 292 10.14 -38.02 -12.82
N ARG A 293 9.01 -37.53 -12.28
CA ARG A 293 8.27 -36.36 -12.84
C ARG A 293 8.65 -35.07 -12.11
N LYS A 294 9.90 -34.63 -12.29
CA LYS A 294 10.62 -33.79 -11.30
C LYS A 294 10.31 -32.28 -11.35
N ALA A 295 10.38 -31.63 -12.52
CA ALA A 295 10.39 -30.16 -12.58
C ALA A 295 9.02 -29.51 -12.32
N LEU A 296 7.96 -30.00 -12.97
CA LEU A 296 6.60 -29.44 -12.85
C LEU A 296 6.03 -29.61 -11.43
N LEU A 297 6.35 -30.72 -10.79
CA LEU A 297 5.93 -31.03 -9.42
C LEU A 297 6.60 -30.09 -8.41
N ILE A 298 7.89 -29.82 -8.59
CA ILE A 298 8.66 -28.87 -7.78
C ILE A 298 8.11 -27.45 -7.96
N GLU A 299 7.78 -27.05 -9.19
CA GLU A 299 7.21 -25.73 -9.44
C GLU A 299 5.84 -25.56 -8.79
N ASN A 300 4.93 -26.53 -8.93
CA ASN A 300 3.61 -26.47 -8.30
C ASN A 300 3.72 -26.42 -6.78
N LEU A 301 4.54 -27.30 -6.18
CA LEU A 301 4.78 -27.28 -4.74
C LEU A 301 5.42 -25.96 -4.28
N GLY A 302 6.36 -25.41 -5.06
CA GLY A 302 6.97 -24.11 -4.82
C GLY A 302 5.95 -22.98 -4.78
N LYS A 303 4.98 -22.97 -5.71
CA LYS A 303 3.87 -22.01 -5.71
C LYS A 303 2.94 -22.18 -4.49
N LEU A 304 2.65 -23.41 -4.07
CA LEU A 304 1.87 -23.66 -2.85
C LEU A 304 2.56 -23.05 -1.61
N ILE A 305 3.86 -23.32 -1.46
CA ILE A 305 4.64 -22.80 -0.33
C ILE A 305 4.74 -21.26 -0.39
N ALA A 306 4.98 -20.70 -1.59
CA ALA A 306 5.00 -19.25 -1.79
C ALA A 306 3.68 -18.60 -1.37
N LEU A 307 2.54 -19.18 -1.76
CA LEU A 307 1.23 -18.65 -1.38
C LEU A 307 1.05 -18.66 0.15
N ILE A 308 1.45 -19.74 0.83
CA ILE A 308 1.42 -19.80 2.30
C ILE A 308 2.27 -18.70 2.91
N MET A 309 3.53 -18.57 2.49
CA MET A 309 4.46 -17.60 3.05
C MET A 309 3.93 -16.17 2.95
N PHE A 310 3.35 -15.79 1.80
CA PHE A 310 2.87 -14.44 1.59
C PHE A 310 1.51 -14.17 2.26
N THR A 311 0.67 -15.19 2.43
CA THR A 311 -0.68 -15.02 2.99
C THR A 311 -0.77 -15.27 4.50
N LEU A 312 0.23 -15.87 5.14
CA LEU A 312 0.33 -15.95 6.61
C LEU A 312 0.55 -14.56 7.26
N PRO A 313 0.13 -14.38 8.53
CA PRO A 313 0.40 -13.16 9.29
C PRO A 313 1.90 -12.99 9.51
N GLY A 314 2.39 -11.75 9.41
CA GLY A 314 3.81 -11.43 9.56
C GLY A 314 4.51 -11.09 8.24
N THR A 315 5.84 -11.01 8.33
CA THR A 315 6.72 -10.64 7.23
C THR A 315 7.38 -11.89 6.66
N PRO A 316 7.09 -12.27 5.40
CA PRO A 316 7.79 -13.37 4.76
C PRO A 316 9.22 -12.95 4.43
N ILE A 317 10.18 -13.81 4.77
CA ILE A 317 11.55 -13.73 4.28
C ILE A 317 11.74 -14.84 3.26
N ILE A 318 12.08 -14.48 2.03
CA ILE A 318 12.49 -15.43 0.99
C ILE A 318 14.01 -15.36 0.79
N TYR A 319 14.60 -16.47 0.37
CA TYR A 319 16.01 -16.52 0.00
C TYR A 319 16.16 -16.18 -1.49
N TYR A 320 17.30 -15.61 -1.87
CA TYR A 320 17.57 -15.35 -3.29
C TYR A 320 17.51 -16.68 -4.07
N GLY A 321 16.85 -16.66 -5.22
CA GLY A 321 16.69 -17.84 -6.06
C GLY A 321 15.44 -18.65 -5.76
N ASP A 322 14.77 -18.47 -4.60
CA ASP A 322 13.49 -19.13 -4.33
C ASP A 322 12.42 -18.73 -5.36
N GLU A 323 12.48 -17.49 -5.84
CA GLU A 323 11.55 -16.93 -6.82
C GLU A 323 11.68 -17.52 -8.23
N ILE A 324 12.83 -18.15 -8.53
CA ILE A 324 13.08 -18.85 -9.80
C ILE A 324 13.22 -20.36 -9.63
N GLY A 325 13.04 -20.88 -8.40
CA GLY A 325 13.24 -22.29 -8.10
C GLY A 325 14.70 -22.74 -8.28
N LEU A 326 15.66 -21.90 -7.88
CA LEU A 326 17.09 -22.17 -8.04
C LEU A 326 17.50 -23.39 -7.19
N GLU A 327 17.76 -24.51 -7.88
CA GLU A 327 18.23 -25.73 -7.23
C GLU A 327 19.71 -25.67 -6.87
N ASP A 328 20.07 -26.39 -5.81
CA ASP A 328 21.45 -26.58 -5.41
C ASP A 328 22.19 -27.39 -6.44
N TYR A 329 23.24 -26.79 -7.01
CA TYR A 329 24.20 -27.58 -7.74
C TYR A 329 24.92 -28.46 -6.73
N GLN A 330 24.93 -29.79 -6.97
CA GLN A 330 25.37 -30.88 -6.08
C GLN A 330 26.74 -30.73 -5.37
N LYS A 331 27.49 -29.64 -5.59
CA LYS A 331 28.78 -29.32 -4.95
C LYS A 331 28.90 -27.92 -4.33
N SER A 332 27.88 -27.06 -4.39
CA SER A 332 27.97 -25.71 -3.80
C SER A 332 26.70 -25.35 -3.03
N PRO A 333 26.79 -25.11 -1.69
CA PRO A 333 25.67 -24.64 -0.88
C PRO A 333 25.28 -23.18 -1.21
N SER A 334 25.99 -22.50 -2.10
CA SER A 334 25.71 -21.13 -2.53
C SER A 334 25.73 -21.05 -4.07
N PRO A 335 24.68 -21.53 -4.75
CA PRO A 335 24.60 -21.46 -6.20
C PRO A 335 24.59 -20.00 -6.67
N LEU A 336 25.29 -19.71 -7.77
CA LEU A 336 25.28 -18.38 -8.38
C LEU A 336 23.87 -18.07 -8.90
N MET A 337 23.38 -16.88 -8.58
CA MET A 337 22.07 -16.40 -9.04
C MET A 337 22.09 -16.12 -10.54
N ARG A 338 21.03 -16.52 -11.25
CA ARG A 338 20.95 -16.44 -12.71
C ARG A 338 20.13 -15.20 -13.12
N TRP A 339 20.82 -14.12 -13.51
CA TRP A 339 20.19 -12.79 -13.63
C TRP A 339 19.67 -12.42 -15.02
N ASN A 340 20.26 -12.93 -16.11
CA ASN A 340 19.88 -12.52 -17.47
C ASN A 340 19.73 -13.74 -18.40
N ASN A 341 19.88 -13.54 -19.72
CA ASN A 341 19.77 -14.55 -20.79
C ASN A 341 21.11 -14.79 -21.55
N SER A 342 22.23 -14.27 -21.05
CA SER A 342 23.55 -14.38 -21.70
C SER A 342 24.20 -15.76 -21.46
N LYS A 343 24.94 -16.29 -22.42
CA LYS A 343 25.59 -17.61 -22.26
C LYS A 343 26.55 -17.59 -21.05
N HIS A 344 26.30 -18.46 -20.06
CA HIS A 344 26.97 -18.51 -18.73
C HIS A 344 26.57 -17.44 -17.69
N ASP A 345 25.47 -16.69 -17.90
CA ASP A 345 24.73 -15.97 -16.84
C ASP A 345 23.22 -15.85 -17.18
N GLY A 346 22.77 -16.81 -18.02
CA GLY A 346 21.58 -16.78 -18.85
C GLY A 346 20.70 -17.99 -18.70
N PHE A 347 19.56 -17.93 -17.99
CA PHE A 347 18.75 -19.15 -17.80
C PHE A 347 17.31 -18.97 -17.25
N THR A 348 16.61 -17.83 -17.40
CA THR A 348 15.16 -17.83 -17.12
C THR A 348 14.35 -17.15 -18.22
N GLN A 349 13.62 -17.96 -18.99
CA GLN A 349 12.50 -17.48 -19.82
C GLN A 349 11.26 -17.16 -18.95
N GLN A 350 11.37 -17.37 -17.63
CA GLN A 350 10.28 -17.11 -16.68
C GLN A 350 9.88 -15.64 -16.62
N SER A 351 10.79 -14.72 -16.98
CA SER A 351 10.43 -13.30 -17.09
C SER A 351 9.36 -13.03 -18.15
N ASP A 352 9.32 -13.85 -19.21
CA ASP A 352 8.37 -13.74 -20.32
C ASP A 352 7.14 -14.64 -20.11
N ASP A 353 7.24 -15.66 -19.25
CA ASP A 353 6.15 -16.59 -18.94
C ASP A 353 5.25 -16.07 -17.79
N PRO A 354 3.97 -15.74 -18.05
CA PRO A 354 3.04 -15.26 -17.04
C PRO A 354 2.64 -16.32 -16.00
N LEU A 355 2.81 -17.61 -16.30
CA LEU A 355 2.48 -18.73 -15.42
C LEU A 355 3.69 -19.25 -14.65
N SER A 356 4.88 -18.68 -14.86
CA SER A 356 6.08 -19.09 -14.15
C SER A 356 6.02 -18.82 -12.65
N LEU A 357 6.86 -19.53 -11.90
CA LEU A 357 7.11 -19.26 -10.48
C LEU A 357 7.49 -17.79 -10.23
N LEU A 358 8.35 -17.19 -11.06
CA LEU A 358 8.76 -15.78 -10.92
C LEU A 358 7.57 -14.82 -11.05
N SER A 359 6.72 -15.04 -12.06
CA SER A 359 5.49 -14.26 -12.25
C SER A 359 4.53 -14.43 -11.08
N PHE A 360 4.44 -15.63 -10.52
CA PHE A 360 3.65 -15.91 -9.33
C PHE A 360 4.14 -15.14 -8.09
N TYR A 361 5.46 -15.13 -7.82
CA TYR A 361 6.04 -14.32 -6.74
C TYR A 361 5.83 -12.82 -6.92
N LYS A 362 5.94 -12.30 -8.15
CA LYS A 362 5.63 -10.89 -8.46
C LYS A 362 4.18 -10.55 -8.09
N GLN A 363 3.23 -11.44 -8.43
CA GLN A 363 1.81 -11.27 -8.11
C GLN A 363 1.57 -11.32 -6.60
N LEU A 364 2.15 -12.29 -5.89
CA LEU A 364 2.05 -12.39 -4.43
C LEU A 364 2.63 -11.17 -3.71
N GLY A 365 3.81 -10.69 -4.14
CA GLY A 365 4.43 -9.48 -3.61
C GLY A 365 3.54 -8.25 -3.82
N PHE A 366 2.96 -8.10 -5.01
CA PHE A 366 1.97 -7.05 -5.29
C PHE A 366 0.76 -7.16 -4.36
N PHE A 367 0.14 -8.34 -4.24
CA PHE A 367 -1.04 -8.51 -3.38
C PHE A 367 -0.75 -8.29 -1.91
N LYS A 368 0.39 -8.74 -1.38
CA LYS A 368 0.82 -8.45 -0.01
C LYS A 368 1.01 -6.95 0.22
N LYS A 369 1.49 -6.22 -0.79
CA LYS A 369 1.68 -4.77 -0.76
C LYS A 369 0.37 -3.99 -0.90
N GLU A 370 -0.63 -4.48 -1.62
CA GLU A 370 -1.87 -3.72 -1.86
C GLU A 370 -3.01 -4.11 -0.91
N LEU A 371 -3.14 -5.38 -0.54
CA LEU A 371 -4.27 -5.88 0.25
C LEU A 371 -4.05 -5.70 1.74
N GLU A 372 -4.88 -4.87 2.38
CA GLU A 372 -4.85 -4.62 3.83
C GLU A 372 -5.12 -5.89 4.65
N SER A 373 -6.02 -6.76 4.18
CA SER A 373 -6.30 -8.05 4.80
C SER A 373 -5.05 -8.92 4.95
N LEU A 374 -4.11 -8.87 3.98
CA LEU A 374 -2.85 -9.62 4.07
C LEU A 374 -1.79 -8.95 4.96
N LYS A 375 -1.84 -7.62 5.10
CA LYS A 375 -0.93 -6.85 5.95
C LYS A 375 -1.30 -6.94 7.43
N TYR A 376 -2.56 -6.63 7.74
CA TYR A 376 -3.03 -6.39 9.10
C TYR A 376 -4.16 -7.33 9.51
N GLY A 377 -4.76 -8.05 8.55
CA GLY A 377 -5.94 -8.86 8.82
C GLY A 377 -5.67 -10.00 9.79
N SER A 378 -6.67 -10.27 10.63
CA SER A 378 -6.67 -11.38 11.58
C SER A 378 -6.60 -12.70 10.85
N PHE A 379 -5.87 -13.66 11.41
CA PHE A 379 -5.74 -15.00 10.88
C PHE A 379 -6.79 -15.91 11.54
N ARG A 380 -7.62 -16.57 10.73
CA ARG A 380 -8.56 -17.59 11.20
C ARG A 380 -8.40 -18.84 10.37
N LYS A 381 -8.05 -19.95 11.01
CA LYS A 381 -8.06 -21.27 10.38
C LYS A 381 -9.52 -21.65 10.06
N VAL A 382 -9.78 -22.07 8.84
CA VAL A 382 -11.13 -22.44 8.37
C VAL A 382 -11.26 -23.96 8.34
N LEU A 383 -10.43 -24.63 7.54
CA LEU A 383 -10.40 -26.09 7.45
C LEU A 383 -8.94 -26.56 7.49
N ASN A 384 -8.73 -27.72 8.10
CA ASN A 384 -7.42 -28.33 8.20
C ASN A 384 -7.55 -29.84 8.22
N GLU A 385 -7.31 -30.44 7.06
CA GLU A 385 -7.27 -31.88 6.88
C GLU A 385 -5.83 -32.31 6.58
N THR A 386 -5.61 -33.62 6.50
CA THR A 386 -4.29 -34.18 6.14
C THR A 386 -3.86 -33.80 4.71
N THR A 387 -4.82 -33.58 3.81
CA THR A 387 -4.56 -33.36 2.37
C THR A 387 -4.73 -31.91 1.92
N TYR A 388 -5.42 -31.06 2.68
CA TYR A 388 -5.60 -29.65 2.33
C TYR A 388 -5.70 -28.74 3.54
N PHE A 389 -5.31 -27.48 3.34
CA PHE A 389 -5.27 -26.45 4.38
C PHE A 389 -5.94 -25.18 3.86
N ALA A 390 -6.89 -24.64 4.64
CA ALA A 390 -7.61 -23.43 4.28
C ALA A 390 -7.75 -22.48 5.48
N TYR A 391 -7.52 -21.20 5.23
CA TYR A 391 -7.60 -20.17 6.26
C TYR A 391 -7.92 -18.81 5.67
N THR A 392 -8.42 -17.92 6.51
CA THR A 392 -8.77 -16.56 6.13
C THR A 392 -7.89 -15.52 6.78
N ARG A 393 -7.71 -14.42 6.06
CA ARG A 393 -7.12 -13.18 6.51
C ARG A 393 -8.18 -12.10 6.35
N GLN A 394 -8.67 -11.53 7.45
CA GLN A 394 -9.77 -10.57 7.41
C GLN A 394 -9.39 -9.24 8.06
N TRP A 395 -9.68 -8.15 7.37
CA TRP A 395 -9.52 -6.79 7.86
C TRP A 395 -10.76 -5.98 7.48
N ASN A 396 -11.50 -5.50 8.49
CA ASN A 396 -12.80 -4.84 8.31
C ASN A 396 -13.73 -5.72 7.44
N ALA A 397 -14.36 -5.13 6.42
CA ALA A 397 -15.26 -5.82 5.48
C ALA A 397 -14.53 -6.64 4.39
N HIS A 398 -13.19 -6.64 4.35
CA HIS A 398 -12.40 -7.32 3.31
C HIS A 398 -11.74 -8.59 3.84
N GLY A 399 -12.04 -9.72 3.21
CA GLY A 399 -11.45 -11.01 3.52
C GLY A 399 -10.68 -11.62 2.35
N ILE A 400 -9.59 -12.30 2.67
CA ILE A 400 -8.87 -13.19 1.75
C ILE A 400 -8.94 -14.60 2.30
N LEU A 401 -9.40 -15.55 1.49
CA LEU A 401 -9.34 -16.97 1.74
C LEU A 401 -8.17 -17.55 0.96
N ALA A 402 -7.22 -18.17 1.67
CA ALA A 402 -6.16 -18.98 1.09
C ALA A 402 -6.54 -20.46 1.21
N VAL A 403 -6.47 -21.20 0.10
CA VAL A 403 -6.75 -22.64 0.07
C VAL A 403 -5.60 -23.35 -0.62
N LEU A 404 -5.10 -24.41 0.00
CA LEU A 404 -3.94 -25.15 -0.45
C LEU A 404 -4.27 -26.64 -0.45
N ASN A 405 -4.25 -27.26 -1.62
CA ASN A 405 -4.49 -28.69 -1.75
C ASN A 405 -3.17 -29.43 -2.04
N PHE A 406 -2.75 -30.28 -1.12
CA PHE A 406 -1.55 -31.11 -1.24
C PHE A 406 -1.84 -32.53 -1.72
N GLY A 407 -3.11 -32.95 -1.73
CA GLY A 407 -3.56 -34.28 -2.14
C GLY A 407 -4.22 -34.31 -3.51
N ASP A 408 -5.17 -35.23 -3.70
CA ASP A 408 -5.98 -35.35 -4.92
C ASP A 408 -7.02 -34.23 -5.03
N THR A 409 -7.70 -34.14 -6.17
CA THR A 409 -8.76 -33.14 -6.39
C THR A 409 -9.86 -33.25 -5.32
N ILE A 410 -10.16 -32.12 -4.68
CA ILE A 410 -11.17 -32.03 -3.62
C ILE A 410 -12.34 -31.12 -4.02
N HIS A 411 -13.48 -31.36 -3.39
CA HIS A 411 -14.66 -30.51 -3.45
C HIS A 411 -14.98 -30.02 -2.05
N VAL A 412 -15.02 -28.70 -1.84
CA VAL A 412 -15.15 -28.10 -0.51
C VAL A 412 -16.34 -27.15 -0.45
N ASP A 413 -17.14 -27.28 0.62
CA ASP A 413 -18.18 -26.32 0.99
C ASP A 413 -17.65 -25.35 2.06
N PHE A 414 -17.28 -24.16 1.62
CA PHE A 414 -16.82 -23.09 2.51
C PHE A 414 -17.98 -22.32 3.16
N THR A 415 -19.21 -22.43 2.64
CA THR A 415 -20.38 -21.74 3.19
C THR A 415 -20.77 -22.29 4.56
N ALA A 416 -20.55 -23.59 4.78
CA ALA A 416 -20.70 -24.23 6.10
C ALA A 416 -19.78 -23.60 7.18
N SER A 417 -18.69 -22.93 6.78
CA SER A 417 -17.77 -22.24 7.69
C SER A 417 -18.11 -20.75 7.91
N GLY A 418 -19.26 -20.28 7.43
CA GLY A 418 -19.70 -18.89 7.56
C GLY A 418 -19.10 -17.94 6.52
N LEU A 419 -18.60 -18.47 5.39
CA LEU A 419 -18.14 -17.67 4.26
C LEU A 419 -19.28 -17.41 3.26
N PRO A 420 -19.25 -16.31 2.49
CA PRO A 420 -20.31 -15.99 1.54
C PRO A 420 -20.40 -17.02 0.41
N LEU A 421 -21.59 -17.15 -0.18
CA LEU A 421 -21.87 -18.09 -1.28
C LEU A 421 -20.98 -17.85 -2.50
N THR A 422 -20.57 -16.61 -2.73
CA THR A 422 -19.71 -16.23 -3.86
C THR A 422 -18.47 -15.52 -3.38
N SER A 423 -17.35 -15.77 -4.06
CA SER A 423 -16.10 -15.03 -3.86
C SER A 423 -15.41 -14.80 -5.20
N LEU A 424 -14.49 -13.84 -5.25
CA LEU A 424 -13.65 -13.58 -6.41
C LEU A 424 -12.38 -14.41 -6.27
N LEU A 425 -12.20 -15.44 -7.09
CA LEU A 425 -10.89 -16.05 -7.28
C LEU A 425 -9.99 -14.99 -7.92
N ILE A 426 -8.86 -14.68 -7.26
CA ILE A 426 -7.87 -13.67 -7.72
C ILE A 426 -6.63 -14.37 -8.28
N LEU A 427 -6.18 -15.43 -7.61
CA LEU A 427 -4.91 -16.08 -7.95
C LEU A 427 -5.05 -17.60 -7.85
N SER A 428 -4.53 -18.29 -8.85
CA SER A 428 -4.39 -19.74 -8.96
C SER A 428 -2.93 -20.08 -9.21
N SER A 429 -2.41 -21.15 -8.60
CA SER A 429 -1.03 -21.59 -8.82
C SER A 429 -0.78 -22.10 -10.23
N SER A 430 -1.75 -22.78 -10.85
CA SER A 430 -1.61 -23.29 -12.21
C SER A 430 -1.98 -22.27 -13.28
N LEU A 431 -3.04 -21.48 -13.06
CA LEU A 431 -3.60 -20.56 -14.05
C LEU A 431 -3.20 -19.10 -13.84
N GLY A 432 -2.44 -18.79 -12.78
CA GLY A 432 -2.00 -17.42 -12.47
C GLY A 432 -3.17 -16.52 -12.05
N LEU A 433 -3.17 -15.28 -12.55
CA LEU A 433 -4.22 -14.30 -12.24
C LEU A 433 -5.55 -14.73 -12.86
N GLN A 434 -6.52 -15.03 -12.01
CA GLN A 434 -7.89 -15.36 -12.39
C GLN A 434 -8.76 -14.24 -11.83
N CYS A 435 -9.69 -13.67 -12.59
CA CYS A 435 -10.58 -12.61 -12.11
C CYS A 435 -12.03 -13.08 -12.27
N GLN A 436 -12.35 -14.18 -11.60
CA GLN A 436 -13.58 -14.93 -11.80
C GLN A 436 -14.35 -15.09 -10.49
N ILE A 437 -15.67 -14.92 -10.56
CA ILE A 437 -16.54 -15.18 -9.43
C ILE A 437 -16.81 -16.68 -9.37
N VAL A 438 -16.54 -17.30 -8.22
CA VAL A 438 -16.72 -18.73 -7.99
C VAL A 438 -17.75 -18.98 -6.89
N ASN A 439 -18.43 -20.13 -6.99
CA ASN A 439 -19.38 -20.59 -5.99
C ASN A 439 -18.63 -21.35 -4.87
N MET A 440 -18.84 -20.91 -3.63
CA MET A 440 -18.15 -21.40 -2.45
C MET A 440 -18.78 -22.65 -1.82
N LYS A 441 -19.98 -23.04 -2.26
CA LYS A 441 -20.71 -24.20 -1.73
C LYS A 441 -20.13 -25.54 -2.23
N ASN A 442 -19.56 -25.55 -3.43
CA ASN A 442 -18.97 -26.75 -4.01
C ASN A 442 -17.78 -26.36 -4.89
N LEU A 443 -16.75 -25.80 -4.26
CA LEU A 443 -15.56 -25.35 -4.98
C LEU A 443 -14.65 -26.55 -5.27
N ALA A 444 -14.43 -26.83 -6.55
CA ALA A 444 -13.48 -27.85 -7.00
C ALA A 444 -12.05 -27.28 -6.97
N ILE A 445 -11.16 -27.96 -6.26
CA ILE A 445 -9.74 -27.57 -6.15
C ILE A 445 -8.91 -28.76 -6.64
N PRO A 446 -8.25 -28.63 -7.81
CA PRO A 446 -7.39 -29.68 -8.36
C PRO A 446 -6.26 -30.10 -7.41
N SER A 447 -5.66 -31.25 -7.70
CA SER A 447 -4.45 -31.71 -6.99
C SER A 447 -3.30 -30.72 -7.14
N LEU A 448 -2.56 -30.48 -6.04
CA LEU A 448 -1.43 -29.55 -5.99
C LEU A 448 -1.76 -28.13 -6.48
N GLU A 449 -2.97 -27.67 -6.15
CA GLU A 449 -3.46 -26.34 -6.50
C GLU A 449 -3.62 -25.46 -5.27
N ALA A 450 -3.25 -24.19 -5.42
CA ALA A 450 -3.43 -23.15 -4.44
C ALA A 450 -4.32 -22.04 -5.00
N TYR A 451 -5.37 -21.68 -4.26
CA TYR A 451 -6.25 -20.57 -4.59
C TYR A 451 -6.16 -19.46 -3.56
N MET A 452 -6.15 -18.22 -4.04
CA MET A 452 -6.39 -17.02 -3.24
C MET A 452 -7.68 -16.36 -3.72
N LEU A 453 -8.67 -16.35 -2.84
CA LEU A 453 -9.98 -15.80 -3.12
C LEU A 453 -10.23 -14.57 -2.25
N LYS A 454 -10.86 -13.55 -2.82
CA LYS A 454 -11.31 -12.37 -2.09
C LYS A 454 -12.81 -12.43 -1.89
N TYR A 455 -13.20 -12.21 -0.65
CA TYR A 455 -14.59 -12.14 -0.25
C TYR A 455 -14.86 -10.85 0.54
N TYR A 456 -16.14 -10.50 0.63
CA TYR A 456 -16.60 -9.38 1.43
C TYR A 456 -17.47 -9.93 2.55
N VAL A 457 -17.29 -9.39 3.75
CA VAL A 457 -18.19 -9.63 4.87
C VAL A 457 -19.20 -8.49 4.87
N LEU A 458 -20.47 -8.84 4.72
CA LEU A 458 -21.56 -7.92 4.97
C LEU A 458 -21.83 -8.02 6.49
N ASP A 459 -21.63 -6.91 7.19
CA ASP A 459 -22.02 -6.79 8.60
C ASP A 459 -23.54 -6.86 8.77
#